data_AF-A0A0W1A982-F1
#
_entry.id   AF-A0A0W1A982-F1
#
_cell.length_a   1.000
_cell.length_b   1.000
_cell.length_c   1.000
_cell.angle_alpha   90.00
_cell.angle_beta   90.00
_cell.angle_gamma   90.00
#
_symmetry.space_group_name_H-M   'P 1'
#
loop_
_entity.id
_entity.type
_entity.pdbx_description
1 polymer ?
#
loop_
_entity_poly.entity_id
_entity_poly.type
_entity_poly.pdbx_seq_one_letter_code
_entity_poly.pdbx_strand_id
1 'polypeptide(L)'
;MTKKNRLQLLTEPEIEDFYARPNFNSGERELYFAMNSQEMSALRQYSATKTQIAFRLQLAYFKAKQKFFEFTFVEVHDDVAYLIAKYYKNAKAKLPSSITRQTLNQQKQDILNLFDYQDWSLKQNALVESHLCELLRYYPKGNDTFRQLLVYFENQKILLPSYRTLQDLFTRAFSRESERIGKLIQLIPQEQQEKLSNLIKREEGSTKFNVIRADQKSFKYNPIKEEVAKAVELLDLYVFAKEFLPSLQISKNAIRYYSDLAEQYAASRLRRVNKTQQYLQALCFIYHRYQQIMDNLITSFMFHIRGIMSDAKKYAEKARAEYNTNLTVDIPKLAKFMKWFPSRKYGMGHEELNREAYNILPEKQFPIIADYLMGSRFDAKAAKRDFYLEQSRLFATGITSCFI
;
A
#
# COMPACT_ATOMS: atom_id res chain seq x y z
N MET A 1 40.38 -12.75 -9.36
CA MET A 1 39.37 -12.42 -8.32
C MET A 1 38.26 -11.59 -8.98
N THR A 2 37.21 -12.27 -9.44
CA THR A 2 36.14 -11.70 -10.28
C THR A 2 35.24 -10.78 -9.45
N LYS A 3 34.95 -9.57 -9.99
CA LYS A 3 33.91 -8.66 -9.49
C LYS A 3 32.56 -9.41 -9.49
N LYS A 4 32.22 -10.11 -8.41
CA LYS A 4 30.82 -10.45 -8.11
C LYS A 4 30.08 -9.13 -8.02
N ASN A 5 29.00 -8.96 -8.80
CA ASN A 5 28.07 -7.84 -8.67
C ASN A 5 27.64 -7.73 -7.21
N ARG A 6 28.24 -6.77 -6.48
CA ARG A 6 27.95 -6.54 -5.08
C ARG A 6 26.62 -5.83 -4.98
N LEU A 7 25.87 -6.12 -3.91
CA LEU A 7 24.58 -5.53 -3.67
C LEU A 7 24.72 -4.00 -3.56
N GLN A 8 24.03 -3.26 -4.41
CA GLN A 8 23.93 -1.80 -4.31
C GLN A 8 22.71 -1.46 -3.45
N LEU A 9 22.96 -1.09 -2.19
CA LEU A 9 21.93 -0.70 -1.21
C LEU A 9 21.60 0.80 -1.28
N LEU A 10 22.58 1.60 -1.67
CA LEU A 10 22.51 3.03 -1.75
C LEU A 10 23.05 3.50 -3.09
N THR A 11 22.51 4.61 -3.57
CA THR A 11 23.05 5.39 -4.69
C THR A 11 24.36 6.07 -4.28
N GLU A 12 25.19 6.47 -5.26
CA GLU A 12 26.45 7.16 -4.97
C GLU A 12 26.26 8.44 -4.14
N PRO A 13 25.26 9.31 -4.40
CA PRO A 13 25.00 10.48 -3.57
C PRO A 13 24.59 10.13 -2.13
N GLU A 14 23.81 9.05 -1.93
CA GLU A 14 23.46 8.59 -0.58
C GLU A 14 24.69 8.07 0.17
N ILE A 15 25.57 7.33 -0.51
CA ILE A 15 26.85 6.90 0.09
C ILE A 15 27.68 8.13 0.47
N GLU A 16 27.77 9.12 -0.41
CA GLU A 16 28.48 10.36 -0.13
C GLU A 16 27.89 11.08 1.07
N ASP A 17 26.57 11.22 1.18
CA ASP A 17 25.94 11.87 2.33
C ASP A 17 26.25 11.15 3.66
N PHE A 18 26.28 9.82 3.69
CA PHE A 18 26.59 9.07 4.92
C PHE A 18 28.08 8.99 5.26
N TYR A 19 28.97 9.02 4.25
CA TYR A 19 30.39 8.69 4.43
C TYR A 19 31.35 9.83 4.11
N ALA A 20 30.92 10.92 3.50
CA ALA A 20 31.75 12.09 3.26
C ALA A 20 31.97 12.88 4.55
N ARG A 21 33.17 13.46 4.65
CA ARG A 21 33.52 14.37 5.74
C ARG A 21 32.62 15.61 5.68
N PRO A 22 32.11 16.11 6.82
CA PRO A 22 31.38 17.36 6.85
C PRO A 22 32.21 18.51 6.26
N ASN A 23 31.57 19.36 5.46
CA ASN A 23 32.12 20.63 5.01
C ASN A 23 31.29 21.75 5.63
N PHE A 24 31.71 22.24 6.80
CA PHE A 24 30.89 23.13 7.61
C PHE A 24 30.81 24.54 7.04
N ASN A 25 29.59 25.08 6.98
CA ASN A 25 29.38 26.51 6.82
C ASN A 25 29.64 27.29 8.12
N SER A 26 29.59 28.63 8.08
CA SER A 26 29.87 29.48 9.24
C SER A 26 28.99 29.17 10.47
N GLY A 27 27.68 28.92 10.27
CA GLY A 27 26.75 28.57 11.35
C GLY A 27 27.00 27.18 11.90
N GLU A 28 27.28 26.20 11.05
CA GLU A 28 27.63 24.84 11.48
C GLU A 28 28.92 24.80 12.28
N ARG A 29 29.92 25.61 11.92
CA ARG A 29 31.14 25.78 12.71
C ARG A 29 30.84 26.31 14.11
N GLU A 30 29.92 27.27 14.24
CA GLU A 30 29.52 27.77 15.55
C GLU A 30 28.81 26.71 16.39
N LEU A 31 27.93 25.92 15.77
CA LEU A 31 27.17 24.87 16.43
C LEU A 31 28.06 23.69 16.84
N TYR A 32 28.76 23.07 15.91
CA TYR A 32 29.45 21.79 16.15
C TYR A 32 30.80 21.96 16.86
N PHE A 33 31.48 23.10 16.70
CA PHE A 33 32.68 23.36 17.49
C PHE A 33 32.39 23.86 18.89
N ALA A 34 31.15 24.25 19.23
CA ALA A 34 30.82 24.56 20.62
C ALA A 34 30.97 23.32 21.51
N MET A 35 31.52 23.52 22.71
CA MET A 35 31.74 22.45 23.67
C MET A 35 31.05 22.74 24.99
N ASN A 36 30.43 21.71 25.58
CA ASN A 36 29.90 21.76 26.94
C ASN A 36 31.01 21.53 27.99
N SER A 37 30.64 21.54 29.27
CA SER A 37 31.60 21.37 30.38
C SER A 37 32.32 20.02 30.38
N GLN A 38 31.62 18.92 30.08
CA GLN A 38 32.21 17.58 30.02
C GLN A 38 33.20 17.44 28.86
N GLU A 39 32.83 17.96 27.69
CA GLU A 39 33.68 17.96 26.49
C GLU A 39 34.93 18.84 26.68
N MET A 40 34.79 19.97 27.37
CA MET A 40 35.92 20.82 27.73
C MET A 40 36.86 20.13 28.73
N SER A 41 36.33 19.36 29.68
CA SER A 41 37.15 18.54 30.59
C SER A 41 37.95 17.48 29.85
N ALA A 42 37.33 16.79 28.88
CA ALA A 42 38.03 15.84 28.03
C ALA A 42 39.11 16.51 27.15
N LEU A 43 38.81 17.67 26.56
CA LEU A 43 39.78 18.44 25.78
C LEU A 43 41.04 18.82 26.59
N ARG A 44 40.88 19.17 27.87
CA ARG A 44 41.97 19.59 28.77
C ARG A 44 42.96 18.48 29.11
N GLN A 45 42.63 17.21 28.85
CA GLN A 45 43.58 16.10 28.99
C GLN A 45 44.72 16.18 27.97
N TYR A 46 44.50 16.90 26.86
CA TYR A 46 45.49 17.12 25.81
C TYR A 46 46.22 18.44 26.03
N SER A 47 47.53 18.40 26.28
CA SER A 47 48.31 19.62 26.60
C SER A 47 48.73 20.42 25.37
N ALA A 48 49.01 19.75 24.24
CA ALA A 48 49.48 20.43 23.04
C ALA A 48 48.31 21.05 22.24
N THR A 49 48.49 22.28 21.74
CA THR A 49 47.48 22.97 20.93
C THR A 49 47.07 22.17 19.70
N LYS A 50 48.04 21.52 19.03
CA LYS A 50 47.75 20.65 17.87
C LYS A 50 46.77 19.52 18.25
N THR A 51 46.99 18.85 19.37
CA THR A 51 46.15 17.73 19.82
C THR A 51 44.77 18.21 20.26
N GLN A 52 44.69 19.39 20.88
CA GLN A 52 43.42 20.02 21.24
C GLN A 52 42.60 20.41 19.99
N ILE A 53 43.23 20.96 18.97
CA ILE A 53 42.58 21.27 17.68
C ILE A 53 42.06 19.99 17.03
N ALA A 54 42.87 18.94 16.93
CA ALA A 54 42.42 17.67 16.37
C ALA A 54 41.28 17.02 17.16
N PHE A 55 41.32 17.07 18.50
CA PHE A 55 40.21 16.57 19.32
C PHE A 55 38.92 17.33 19.04
N ARG A 56 38.98 18.67 18.95
CA ARG A 56 37.82 19.50 18.64
C ARG A 56 37.27 19.23 17.24
N LEU A 57 38.14 19.00 16.25
CA LEU A 57 37.75 18.57 14.90
C LEU A 57 37.06 17.21 14.93
N GLN A 58 37.67 16.19 15.56
CA GLN A 58 37.07 14.87 15.69
C GLN A 58 35.71 14.91 16.39
N LEU A 59 35.61 15.67 17.48
CA LEU A 59 34.36 15.82 18.22
C LEU A 59 33.28 16.50 17.37
N ALA A 60 33.61 17.59 16.68
CA ALA A 60 32.64 18.31 15.85
C ALA A 60 32.13 17.45 14.68
N TYR A 61 33.04 16.74 14.00
CA TYR A 61 32.64 15.80 12.94
C TYR A 61 31.82 14.63 13.48
N PHE A 62 32.17 14.13 14.67
CA PHE A 62 31.38 13.10 15.34
C PHE A 62 29.99 13.61 15.71
N LYS A 63 29.84 14.83 16.26
CA LYS A 63 28.53 15.43 16.54
C LYS A 63 27.67 15.59 15.28
N ALA A 64 28.29 15.92 14.15
CA ALA A 64 27.57 16.17 12.90
C ALA A 64 27.14 14.88 12.17
N LYS A 65 27.98 13.84 12.15
CA LYS A 65 27.75 12.64 11.32
C LYS A 65 27.82 11.32 12.10
N GLN A 66 28.04 11.35 13.41
CA GLN A 66 28.26 10.17 14.28
C GLN A 66 29.34 9.23 13.71
N LYS A 67 30.39 9.81 13.13
CA LYS A 67 31.47 9.10 12.43
C LYS A 67 32.81 9.81 12.63
N PHE A 68 33.89 9.05 12.52
CA PHE A 68 35.25 9.55 12.52
C PHE A 68 35.83 9.53 11.12
N PHE A 69 36.60 10.56 10.79
CA PHE A 69 37.18 10.75 9.46
C PHE A 69 38.69 10.85 9.56
N GLU A 70 39.38 10.31 8.57
CA GLU A 70 40.80 10.57 8.38
C GLU A 70 40.94 11.94 7.72
N PHE A 71 41.86 12.77 8.22
CA PHE A 71 42.16 14.08 7.67
C PHE A 71 43.57 14.53 8.04
N THR A 72 44.12 15.41 7.20
CA THR A 72 45.29 16.22 7.50
C THR A 72 44.85 17.66 7.79
N PHE A 73 45.63 18.45 8.54
CA PHE A 73 45.26 19.83 8.81
C PHE A 73 45.25 20.71 7.54
N VAL A 74 45.92 20.27 6.48
CA VAL A 74 45.89 20.94 5.16
C VAL A 74 44.53 20.73 4.48
N GLU A 75 43.98 19.52 4.54
CA GLU A 75 42.67 19.21 3.93
C GLU A 75 41.49 19.92 4.62
N VAL A 76 41.62 20.23 5.91
CA VAL A 76 40.58 20.89 6.72
C VAL A 76 41.02 22.28 7.15
N HIS A 77 41.77 22.96 6.29
CA HIS A 77 42.39 24.26 6.57
C HIS A 77 41.39 25.29 7.10
N ASP A 78 40.21 25.42 6.49
CA ASP A 78 39.24 26.46 6.85
C ASP A 78 38.67 26.27 8.27
N ASP A 79 38.44 25.01 8.64
CA ASP A 79 38.00 24.65 9.99
C ASP A 79 39.11 24.87 11.02
N VAL A 80 40.36 24.54 10.67
CA VAL A 80 41.53 24.82 11.50
C VAL A 80 41.72 26.32 11.70
N ALA A 81 41.62 27.12 10.63
CA ALA A 81 41.75 28.57 10.67
C ALA A 81 40.69 29.20 11.58
N TYR A 82 39.44 28.75 11.46
CA TYR A 82 38.34 29.16 12.34
C TYR A 82 38.64 28.85 13.82
N LEU A 83 39.10 27.62 14.11
CA LEU A 83 39.41 27.21 15.48
C LEU A 83 40.53 28.03 16.10
N ILE A 84 41.60 28.32 15.34
CA ILE A 84 42.72 29.14 15.80
C ILE A 84 42.23 30.55 16.13
N ALA A 85 41.51 31.18 15.20
CA ALA A 85 41.02 32.55 15.36
C ALA A 85 40.08 32.70 16.57
N LYS A 86 39.23 31.70 16.82
CA LYS A 86 38.22 31.75 17.87
C LYS A 86 38.75 31.33 19.24
N TYR A 87 39.51 30.24 19.32
CA TYR A 87 39.84 29.59 20.59
C TYR A 87 41.33 29.62 20.96
N TYR A 88 42.23 29.87 20.01
CA TYR A 88 43.68 29.77 20.22
C TYR A 88 44.45 31.01 19.76
N LYS A 89 43.92 32.22 19.99
CA LYS A 89 44.45 33.52 19.54
C LYS A 89 45.95 33.77 19.85
N ASN A 90 46.55 33.04 20.78
CA ASN A 90 47.97 33.15 21.17
C ASN A 90 48.87 32.03 20.60
N ALA A 91 48.35 31.11 19.79
CA ALA A 91 49.10 29.99 19.25
C ALA A 91 49.96 30.42 18.04
N LYS A 92 51.21 30.83 18.30
CA LYS A 92 52.25 31.05 17.26
C LYS A 92 52.86 29.75 16.71
N ALA A 93 52.30 28.58 17.07
CA ALA A 93 52.90 27.30 16.73
C ALA A 93 52.59 26.91 15.27
N LYS A 94 53.63 26.65 14.48
CA LYS A 94 53.49 25.96 13.19
C LYS A 94 52.84 24.60 13.46
N LEU A 95 51.61 24.41 13.00
CA LEU A 95 50.94 23.11 13.08
C LEU A 95 51.66 22.12 12.16
N PRO A 96 51.91 20.87 12.60
CA PRO A 96 52.38 19.83 11.70
C PRO A 96 51.30 19.49 10.67
N SER A 97 51.65 18.74 9.62
CA SER A 97 50.66 18.32 8.61
C SER A 97 49.56 17.40 9.19
N SER A 98 49.90 16.56 10.15
CA SER A 98 48.97 15.62 10.80
C SER A 98 49.40 15.27 12.24
N ILE A 99 48.53 14.55 12.94
CA ILE A 99 48.80 13.98 14.27
C ILE A 99 49.05 12.48 14.13
N THR A 100 49.82 11.91 15.07
CA THR A 100 50.05 10.47 15.13
C THR A 100 48.73 9.70 15.25
N ARG A 101 48.62 8.60 14.51
CA ARG A 101 47.45 7.71 14.50
C ARG A 101 47.08 7.21 15.90
N GLN A 102 48.07 6.96 16.75
CA GLN A 102 47.86 6.56 18.15
C GLN A 102 47.08 7.62 18.93
N THR A 103 47.46 8.89 18.81
CA THR A 103 46.75 9.99 19.49
C THR A 103 45.35 10.15 18.94
N LEU A 104 45.17 10.09 17.62
CA LEU A 104 43.83 10.16 17.01
C LEU A 104 42.93 9.01 17.48
N ASN A 105 43.47 7.80 17.59
CA ASN A 105 42.74 6.65 18.13
C ASN A 105 42.38 6.82 19.61
N GLN A 106 43.27 7.37 20.44
CA GLN A 106 42.95 7.65 21.84
C GLN A 106 41.81 8.68 21.94
N GLN A 107 41.89 9.77 21.18
CA GLN A 107 40.85 10.78 21.09
C GLN A 107 39.51 10.19 20.63
N LYS A 108 39.54 9.28 19.65
CA LYS A 108 38.35 8.53 19.23
C LYS A 108 37.73 7.76 20.40
N GLN A 109 38.53 7.02 21.19
CA GLN A 109 38.01 6.28 22.34
C GLN A 109 37.42 7.21 23.41
N ASP A 110 38.08 8.33 23.69
CA ASP A 110 37.58 9.30 24.67
C ASP A 110 36.24 9.91 24.21
N ILE A 111 36.13 10.26 22.92
CA ILE A 111 34.88 10.77 22.34
C ILE A 111 33.80 9.70 22.39
N LEU A 112 34.10 8.46 22.04
CA LEU A 112 33.15 7.35 22.13
C LEU A 112 32.59 7.19 23.55
N ASN A 113 33.46 7.24 24.56
CA ASN A 113 33.06 7.16 25.97
C ASN A 113 32.21 8.36 26.41
N LEU A 114 32.43 9.56 25.87
CA LEU A 114 31.63 10.75 26.22
C LEU A 114 30.16 10.65 25.77
N PHE A 115 29.88 9.89 24.72
CA PHE A 115 28.53 9.76 24.15
C PHE A 115 27.94 8.35 24.31
N ASP A 116 28.61 7.48 25.08
CA ASP A 116 28.25 6.07 25.24
C ASP A 116 28.17 5.30 23.91
N TYR A 117 29.00 5.67 22.93
CA TYR A 117 29.11 4.96 21.66
C TYR A 117 30.17 3.87 21.70
N GLN A 118 29.96 2.84 20.89
CA GLN A 118 30.87 1.73 20.68
C GLN A 118 31.32 1.67 19.22
N ASP A 119 32.60 1.35 19.02
CA ASP A 119 33.15 1.12 17.69
C ASP A 119 32.54 -0.15 17.08
N TRP A 120 32.43 -0.17 15.75
CA TRP A 120 32.01 -1.38 15.06
C TRP A 120 33.05 -2.49 15.26
N SER A 121 32.61 -3.66 15.71
CA SER A 121 33.49 -4.82 15.88
C SER A 121 32.88 -6.11 15.33
N LEU A 122 33.76 -7.05 14.96
CA LEU A 122 33.33 -8.38 14.50
C LEU A 122 32.55 -9.16 15.55
N LYS A 123 32.67 -8.80 16.84
CA LYS A 123 31.90 -9.43 17.93
C LYS A 123 30.40 -9.15 17.80
N GLN A 124 30.01 -7.98 17.30
CA GLN A 124 28.61 -7.60 17.09
C GLN A 124 28.01 -8.21 15.82
N ASN A 125 28.85 -8.71 14.90
CA ASN A 125 28.46 -9.13 13.56
C ASN A 125 27.32 -10.17 13.58
N ALA A 126 27.39 -11.18 14.46
CA ALA A 126 26.37 -12.21 14.56
C ALA A 126 25.01 -11.67 15.03
N LEU A 127 25.02 -10.78 16.04
CA LEU A 127 23.84 -10.18 16.61
C LEU A 127 23.15 -9.23 15.61
N VAL A 128 23.96 -8.40 14.94
CA VAL A 128 23.49 -7.48 13.89
C VAL A 128 22.96 -8.25 12.68
N GLU A 129 23.62 -9.32 12.27
CA GLU A 129 23.14 -10.15 11.16
C GLU A 129 21.83 -10.88 11.51
N SER A 130 21.67 -11.33 12.76
CA SER A 130 20.42 -11.91 13.27
C SER A 130 19.28 -10.89 13.21
N HIS A 131 19.50 -9.70 13.76
CA HIS A 131 18.52 -8.61 13.71
C HIS A 131 18.18 -8.20 12.27
N LEU A 132 19.19 -8.16 11.39
CA LEU A 132 19.00 -7.87 9.98
C LEU A 132 18.10 -8.91 9.29
N CYS A 133 18.25 -10.19 9.62
CA CYS A 133 17.36 -11.24 9.12
C CYS A 133 15.91 -11.05 9.61
N GLU A 134 15.72 -10.58 10.84
CA GLU A 134 14.38 -10.24 11.35
C GLU A 134 13.79 -9.06 10.59
N LEU A 135 14.56 -7.98 10.39
CA LEU A 135 14.12 -6.80 9.63
C LEU A 135 13.69 -7.16 8.20
N LEU A 136 14.40 -8.07 7.52
CA LEU A 136 14.05 -8.52 6.18
C LEU A 136 12.68 -9.19 6.07
N ARG A 137 12.15 -9.75 7.17
CA ARG A 137 10.77 -10.29 7.23
C ARG A 137 9.72 -9.18 7.16
N TYR A 138 10.07 -7.97 7.59
CA TYR A 138 9.20 -6.79 7.59
C TYR A 138 9.42 -5.90 6.36
N TYR A 139 10.69 -5.75 5.96
CA TYR A 139 11.15 -4.81 4.94
C TYR A 139 11.97 -5.52 3.86
N PRO A 140 11.36 -6.27 2.95
CA PRO A 140 12.12 -7.09 1.98
C PRO A 140 12.95 -6.28 0.98
N LYS A 141 12.74 -4.95 0.89
CA LYS A 141 13.56 -4.03 0.09
C LYS A 141 14.82 -3.64 0.86
N GLY A 142 15.97 -3.72 0.20
CA GLY A 142 17.28 -3.41 0.80
C GLY A 142 17.35 -2.02 1.43
N ASN A 143 16.89 -1.00 0.72
CA ASN A 143 16.94 0.40 1.19
C ASN A 143 16.06 0.63 2.42
N ASP A 144 14.87 0.00 2.48
CA ASP A 144 13.97 0.12 3.62
C ASP A 144 14.56 -0.59 4.85
N THR A 145 15.09 -1.81 4.68
CA THR A 145 15.81 -2.51 5.75
C THR A 145 17.04 -1.72 6.21
N PHE A 146 17.78 -1.09 5.30
CA PHE A 146 18.93 -0.25 5.62
C PHE A 146 18.56 0.90 6.55
N ARG A 147 17.48 1.63 6.26
CA ARG A 147 16.99 2.70 7.13
C ARG A 147 16.67 2.20 8.54
N GLN A 148 16.04 1.02 8.64
CA GLN A 148 15.72 0.42 9.94
C GLN A 148 16.98 -0.04 10.69
N LEU A 149 17.98 -0.54 9.96
CA LEU A 149 19.27 -0.88 10.55
C LEU A 149 20.01 0.36 11.08
N LEU A 150 19.89 1.52 10.43
CA LEU A 150 20.45 2.77 10.94
C LEU A 150 19.82 3.16 12.29
N VAL A 151 18.49 3.08 12.40
CA VAL A 151 17.77 3.31 13.67
C VAL A 151 18.26 2.35 14.75
N TYR A 152 18.48 1.08 14.40
CA TYR A 152 19.03 0.10 15.32
C TYR A 152 20.45 0.48 15.80
N PHE A 153 21.34 0.89 14.90
CA PHE A 153 22.68 1.34 15.29
C PHE A 153 22.67 2.59 16.15
N GLU A 154 21.79 3.55 15.86
CA GLU A 154 21.64 4.75 16.70
C GLU A 154 21.16 4.42 18.11
N ASN A 155 20.18 3.51 18.23
CA ASN A 155 19.65 3.05 19.52
C ASN A 155 20.67 2.23 20.33
N GLN A 156 21.47 1.39 19.65
CA GLN A 156 22.53 0.61 20.28
C GLN A 156 23.84 1.38 20.43
N LYS A 157 23.86 2.65 20.00
CA LYS A 157 25.04 3.52 20.00
C LYS A 157 26.25 2.89 19.29
N ILE A 158 26.00 2.18 18.19
CA ILE A 158 27.04 1.52 17.38
C ILE A 158 27.45 2.47 16.25
N LEU A 159 28.74 2.68 16.05
CA LEU A 159 29.23 3.42 14.88
C LEU A 159 28.87 2.71 13.58
N LEU A 160 28.41 3.49 12.59
CA LEU A 160 28.12 2.99 11.26
C LEU A 160 29.38 2.40 10.59
N PRO A 161 29.43 1.08 10.32
CA PRO A 161 30.57 0.45 9.67
C PRO A 161 30.77 0.94 8.24
N SER A 162 31.88 0.51 7.62
CA SER A 162 32.14 0.82 6.21
C SER A 162 30.99 0.32 5.32
N TYR A 163 30.72 1.02 4.22
CA TYR A 163 29.67 0.61 3.28
C TYR A 163 29.92 -0.82 2.76
N ARG A 164 31.19 -1.18 2.54
CA ARG A 164 31.58 -2.55 2.16
C ARG A 164 31.15 -3.59 3.20
N THR A 165 31.35 -3.31 4.48
CA THR A 165 30.92 -4.19 5.58
C THR A 165 29.40 -4.36 5.58
N LEU A 166 28.65 -3.28 5.33
CA LEU A 166 27.19 -3.33 5.20
C LEU A 166 26.77 -4.17 3.99
N GLN A 167 27.39 -3.97 2.84
CA GLN A 167 27.11 -4.79 1.65
C GLN A 167 27.32 -6.28 1.93
N ASP A 168 28.40 -6.64 2.62
CA ASP A 168 28.69 -8.03 2.98
C ASP A 168 27.67 -8.59 4.00
N LEU A 169 27.28 -7.79 5.01
CA LEU A 169 26.22 -8.14 5.97
C LEU A 169 24.88 -8.40 5.28
N PHE A 170 24.42 -7.47 4.45
CA PHE A 170 23.17 -7.61 3.70
C PHE A 170 23.21 -8.79 2.75
N THR A 171 24.33 -9.01 2.05
CA THR A 171 24.46 -10.16 1.15
C THR A 171 24.26 -11.48 1.91
N ARG A 172 24.86 -11.61 3.09
CA ARG A 172 24.67 -12.80 3.95
C ARG A 172 23.25 -12.91 4.49
N ALA A 173 22.68 -11.82 5.00
CA ALA A 173 21.32 -11.82 5.55
C ALA A 173 20.26 -12.14 4.50
N PHE A 174 20.34 -11.55 3.30
CA PHE A 174 19.47 -11.90 2.17
C PHE A 174 19.62 -13.38 1.78
N SER A 175 20.85 -13.91 1.76
CA SER A 175 21.08 -15.31 1.44
C SER A 175 20.43 -16.23 2.48
N ARG A 176 20.61 -15.94 3.77
CA ARG A 176 20.00 -16.71 4.88
C ARG A 176 18.49 -16.66 4.84
N GLU A 177 17.91 -15.47 4.63
CA GLU A 177 16.46 -15.32 4.56
C GLU A 177 15.87 -16.00 3.33
N SER A 178 16.55 -15.90 2.18
CA SER A 178 16.18 -16.63 0.97
C SER A 178 16.24 -18.14 1.16
N GLU A 179 17.23 -18.67 1.89
CA GLU A 179 17.33 -20.09 2.21
C GLU A 179 16.22 -20.53 3.16
N ARG A 180 15.92 -19.73 4.19
CA ARG A 180 14.83 -19.99 5.16
C ARG A 180 13.48 -20.07 4.45
N ILE A 181 13.15 -19.06 3.65
CA ILE A 181 11.93 -19.07 2.83
C ILE A 181 11.98 -20.24 1.85
N GLY A 182 13.15 -20.54 1.27
CA GLY A 182 13.38 -21.70 0.42
C GLY A 182 12.93 -23.02 1.02
N LYS A 183 13.36 -23.30 2.24
CA LYS A 183 12.99 -24.50 2.98
C LYS A 183 11.48 -24.58 3.24
N LEU A 184 10.85 -23.46 3.57
CA LEU A 184 9.41 -23.41 3.82
C LEU A 184 8.60 -23.60 2.53
N ILE A 185 9.00 -22.98 1.43
CA ILE A 185 8.36 -23.12 0.12
C ILE A 185 8.44 -24.57 -0.40
N GLN A 186 9.48 -25.33 -0.02
CA GLN A 186 9.56 -26.76 -0.35
C GLN A 186 8.47 -27.61 0.34
N LEU A 187 7.84 -27.09 1.40
CA LEU A 187 6.72 -27.76 2.09
C LEU A 187 5.38 -27.60 1.36
N ILE A 188 5.31 -26.83 0.27
CA ILE A 188 4.10 -26.73 -0.54
C ILE A 188 3.77 -28.13 -1.11
N PRO A 189 2.53 -28.63 -0.96
CA PRO A 189 2.12 -29.92 -1.53
C PRO A 189 2.33 -29.98 -3.04
N GLN A 190 2.67 -31.16 -3.57
CA GLN A 190 2.97 -31.34 -5.01
C GLN A 190 1.83 -30.86 -5.91
N GLU A 191 0.58 -31.15 -5.55
CA GLU A 191 -0.60 -30.70 -6.28
C GLU A 191 -0.63 -29.18 -6.45
N GLN A 192 -0.34 -28.43 -5.37
CA GLN A 192 -0.31 -26.97 -5.39
C GLN A 192 0.90 -26.45 -6.19
N GLN A 193 2.05 -27.13 -6.12
CA GLN A 193 3.20 -26.79 -6.95
C GLN A 193 2.91 -26.94 -8.45
N GLU A 194 2.16 -27.97 -8.84
CA GLU A 194 1.75 -28.19 -10.23
C GLU A 194 0.79 -27.10 -10.71
N LYS A 195 -0.22 -26.75 -9.91
CA LYS A 195 -1.13 -25.63 -10.19
C LYS A 195 -0.38 -24.31 -10.35
N LEU A 196 0.53 -23.97 -9.43
CA LEU A 196 1.39 -22.78 -9.53
C LEU A 196 2.26 -22.80 -10.79
N SER A 197 2.85 -23.95 -11.11
CA SER A 197 3.70 -24.08 -12.30
C SER A 197 2.91 -23.87 -13.59
N ASN A 198 1.69 -24.40 -13.66
CA ASN A 198 0.81 -24.26 -14.82
C ASN A 198 0.37 -22.82 -15.05
N LEU A 199 0.20 -22.02 -13.99
CA LEU A 199 -0.08 -20.58 -14.13
C LEU A 199 1.09 -19.81 -14.77
N ILE A 200 2.33 -20.19 -14.44
CA ILE A 200 3.56 -19.50 -14.85
C ILE A 200 4.05 -19.93 -16.25
N LYS A 201 3.75 -21.18 -16.64
CA LYS A 201 4.07 -21.74 -17.96
C LYS A 201 3.43 -20.92 -19.08
N ARG A 202 4.10 -20.91 -20.24
CA ARG A 202 3.60 -20.25 -21.46
C ARG A 202 2.77 -21.25 -22.25
N GLU A 203 1.53 -20.90 -22.55
CA GLU A 203 0.64 -21.65 -23.44
C GLU A 203 0.24 -20.70 -24.59
N GLU A 204 0.40 -21.14 -25.83
CA GLU A 204 -0.16 -20.48 -27.03
C GLU A 204 0.06 -18.96 -27.11
N GLY A 205 1.30 -18.52 -26.95
CA GLY A 205 1.69 -17.11 -27.14
C GLY A 205 1.48 -16.20 -25.93
N SER A 206 0.53 -16.51 -25.03
CA SER A 206 0.27 -15.78 -23.77
C SER A 206 0.53 -16.66 -22.53
N THR A 207 0.19 -16.19 -21.34
CA THR A 207 0.32 -16.95 -20.08
C THR A 207 -0.98 -16.78 -19.32
N LYS A 208 -1.49 -17.85 -18.69
CA LYS A 208 -2.67 -17.76 -17.79
C LYS A 208 -2.49 -16.67 -16.73
N PHE A 209 -1.26 -16.52 -16.24
CA PHE A 209 -0.86 -15.42 -15.36
C PHE A 209 -1.25 -14.02 -15.88
N ASN A 210 -1.03 -13.73 -17.18
CA ASN A 210 -1.39 -12.44 -17.77
C ASN A 210 -2.91 -12.26 -17.90
N VAL A 211 -3.65 -13.34 -18.15
CA VAL A 211 -5.13 -13.31 -18.21
C VAL A 211 -5.69 -12.99 -16.83
N ILE A 212 -5.18 -13.65 -15.79
CA ILE A 212 -5.56 -13.41 -14.40
C ILE A 212 -5.22 -11.99 -13.97
N ARG A 213 -4.06 -11.45 -14.39
CA ARG A 213 -3.62 -10.08 -14.08
C ARG A 213 -4.52 -8.99 -14.68
N ALA A 214 -5.23 -9.27 -15.77
CA ALA A 214 -6.10 -8.29 -16.40
C ALA A 214 -7.38 -8.09 -15.59
N ASP A 215 -7.72 -6.84 -15.27
CA ASP A 215 -8.95 -6.46 -14.57
C ASP A 215 -10.20 -6.62 -15.43
N GLN A 216 -11.34 -6.73 -14.74
CA GLN A 216 -12.66 -6.66 -15.33
C GLN A 216 -12.82 -5.37 -16.16
N LYS A 217 -13.06 -5.51 -17.46
CA LYS A 217 -13.11 -4.37 -18.39
C LYS A 217 -14.36 -3.50 -18.25
N SER A 218 -15.49 -4.07 -17.83
CA SER A 218 -16.76 -3.33 -17.68
C SER A 218 -17.76 -4.09 -16.80
N PHE A 219 -18.80 -3.40 -16.33
CA PHE A 219 -19.92 -3.96 -15.57
C PHE A 219 -20.97 -4.67 -16.44
N LYS A 220 -20.55 -5.27 -17.56
CA LYS A 220 -21.43 -6.05 -18.44
C LYS A 220 -21.37 -7.53 -18.05
N TYR A 221 -22.41 -8.27 -18.40
CA TYR A 221 -22.55 -9.70 -18.07
C TYR A 221 -21.32 -10.55 -18.47
N ASN A 222 -20.84 -10.45 -19.71
CA ASN A 222 -19.71 -11.29 -20.17
C ASN A 222 -18.41 -11.01 -19.39
N PRO A 223 -17.94 -9.76 -19.23
CA PRO A 223 -16.78 -9.47 -18.38
C PRO A 223 -16.94 -9.91 -16.92
N ILE A 224 -18.14 -9.78 -16.33
CA ILE A 224 -18.41 -10.27 -14.96
C ILE A 224 -18.28 -11.80 -14.92
N LYS A 225 -18.83 -12.51 -15.90
CA LYS A 225 -18.74 -13.97 -16.01
C LYS A 225 -17.29 -14.45 -16.17
N GLU A 226 -16.49 -13.75 -16.96
CA GLU A 226 -15.04 -14.02 -17.09
C GLU A 226 -14.32 -13.80 -15.76
N GLU A 227 -14.67 -12.75 -15.02
CA GLU A 227 -14.08 -12.43 -13.73
C GLU A 227 -14.45 -13.47 -12.65
N VAL A 228 -15.70 -13.95 -12.62
CA VAL A 228 -16.14 -15.08 -11.80
C VAL A 228 -15.38 -16.37 -12.15
N ALA A 229 -15.20 -16.66 -13.44
CA ALA A 229 -14.44 -17.84 -13.87
C ALA A 229 -12.99 -17.81 -13.35
N LYS A 230 -12.33 -16.64 -13.39
CA LYS A 230 -10.99 -16.47 -12.78
C LYS A 230 -11.02 -16.72 -11.28
N ALA A 231 -12.03 -16.21 -10.58
CA ALA A 231 -12.16 -16.41 -9.14
C ALA A 231 -12.30 -17.90 -8.79
N VAL A 232 -13.17 -18.63 -9.51
CA VAL A 232 -13.33 -20.08 -9.34
C VAL A 232 -12.03 -20.83 -9.58
N GLU A 233 -11.30 -20.50 -10.65
CA GLU A 233 -10.01 -21.12 -10.98
C GLU A 233 -8.96 -20.90 -9.88
N LEU A 234 -8.97 -19.73 -9.24
CA LEU A 234 -8.00 -19.35 -8.21
C LEU A 234 -8.39 -19.76 -6.79
N LEU A 235 -9.63 -20.18 -6.55
CA LEU A 235 -10.17 -20.39 -5.21
C LEU A 235 -9.31 -21.36 -4.38
N ASP A 236 -8.94 -22.50 -4.95
CA ASP A 236 -8.14 -23.50 -4.25
C ASP A 236 -6.75 -22.98 -3.86
N LEU A 237 -6.07 -22.33 -4.80
CA LEU A 237 -4.76 -21.70 -4.55
C LEU A 237 -4.86 -20.55 -3.55
N TYR A 238 -5.97 -19.80 -3.55
CA TYR A 238 -6.21 -18.72 -2.60
C TYR A 238 -6.41 -19.26 -1.17
N VAL A 239 -7.24 -20.30 -1.00
CA VAL A 239 -7.45 -20.95 0.30
C VAL A 239 -6.13 -21.47 0.84
N PHE A 240 -5.36 -22.18 0.00
CA PHE A 240 -4.02 -22.63 0.37
C PHE A 240 -3.09 -21.46 0.74
N ALA A 241 -3.03 -20.41 -0.08
CA ALA A 241 -2.17 -19.25 0.21
C ALA A 241 -2.55 -18.55 1.52
N LYS A 242 -3.85 -18.45 1.83
CA LYS A 242 -4.35 -17.85 3.07
C LYS A 242 -3.88 -18.59 4.32
N GLU A 243 -3.78 -19.92 4.24
CA GLU A 243 -3.29 -20.75 5.35
C GLU A 243 -1.76 -20.84 5.39
N PHE A 244 -1.13 -20.93 4.22
CA PHE A 244 0.30 -21.15 4.09
C PHE A 244 1.14 -19.88 4.32
N LEU A 245 0.75 -18.71 3.80
CA LEU A 245 1.54 -17.48 3.90
C LEU A 245 1.87 -17.06 5.36
N PRO A 246 0.96 -17.20 6.35
CA PRO A 246 1.29 -16.97 7.76
C PRO A 246 2.45 -17.84 8.27
N SER A 247 2.60 -19.08 7.79
CA SER A 247 3.69 -19.97 8.18
C SER A 247 5.08 -19.47 7.76
N LEU A 248 5.14 -18.59 6.74
CA LEU A 248 6.40 -17.98 6.29
C LEU A 248 6.96 -16.98 7.30
N GLN A 249 6.16 -16.52 8.28
CA GLN A 249 6.54 -15.50 9.26
C GLN A 249 7.11 -14.22 8.63
N ILE A 250 6.54 -13.82 7.49
CA ILE A 250 6.82 -12.53 6.86
C ILE A 250 5.64 -11.58 7.08
N SER A 251 5.91 -10.28 7.12
CA SER A 251 4.88 -9.27 7.34
C SER A 251 3.92 -9.16 6.15
N LYS A 252 2.75 -8.55 6.37
CA LYS A 252 1.82 -8.17 5.30
C LYS A 252 2.48 -7.27 4.24
N ASN A 253 3.37 -6.37 4.67
CA ASN A 253 4.13 -5.52 3.75
C ASN A 253 5.07 -6.34 2.86
N ALA A 254 5.68 -7.39 3.40
CA ALA A 254 6.53 -8.29 2.64
C ALA A 254 5.73 -9.13 1.63
N ILE A 255 4.56 -9.65 2.03
CA ILE A 255 3.64 -10.34 1.13
C ILE A 255 3.26 -9.44 -0.05
N ARG A 256 2.86 -8.18 0.24
CA ARG A 256 2.53 -7.20 -0.79
C ARG A 256 3.72 -6.93 -1.72
N TYR A 257 4.93 -6.74 -1.18
CA TYR A 257 6.12 -6.55 -2.00
C TYR A 257 6.36 -7.71 -2.98
N TYR A 258 6.26 -8.96 -2.53
CA TYR A 258 6.43 -10.11 -3.43
C TYR A 258 5.30 -10.24 -4.46
N SER A 259 4.07 -9.83 -4.10
CA SER A 259 2.96 -9.71 -5.04
C SER A 259 3.23 -8.66 -6.12
N ASP A 260 3.64 -7.46 -5.71
CA ASP A 260 3.94 -6.34 -6.63
C ASP A 260 5.05 -6.71 -7.63
N LEU A 261 6.06 -7.45 -7.17
CA LEU A 261 7.11 -7.98 -8.05
C LEU A 261 6.52 -8.88 -9.14
N ALA A 262 5.59 -9.77 -8.79
CA ALA A 262 4.95 -10.65 -9.76
C ALA A 262 4.04 -9.87 -10.73
N GLU A 263 3.37 -8.83 -10.25
CA GLU A 263 2.44 -8.02 -11.03
C GLU A 263 3.15 -7.09 -12.04
N GLN A 264 4.18 -6.37 -11.59
CA GLN A 264 4.94 -5.41 -12.39
C GLN A 264 5.86 -6.09 -13.40
N TYR A 265 6.36 -7.29 -13.07
CA TYR A 265 7.21 -8.03 -13.98
C TYR A 265 6.37 -8.70 -15.06
N ALA A 266 6.80 -8.56 -16.32
CA ALA A 266 6.29 -9.44 -17.37
C ALA A 266 6.48 -10.90 -16.92
N ALA A 267 5.53 -11.79 -17.24
CA ALA A 267 5.62 -13.22 -16.89
C ALA A 267 6.97 -13.85 -17.32
N SER A 268 7.66 -13.27 -18.31
CA SER A 268 9.02 -13.63 -18.72
C SER A 268 10.10 -13.43 -17.65
N ARG A 269 9.98 -12.43 -16.77
CA ARG A 269 10.94 -12.16 -15.70
C ARG A 269 10.68 -13.01 -14.46
N LEU A 270 9.41 -13.34 -14.17
CA LEU A 270 9.07 -14.37 -13.17
C LEU A 270 9.71 -15.72 -13.54
N ARG A 271 9.67 -16.12 -14.81
CA ARG A 271 10.33 -17.36 -15.27
C ARG A 271 11.85 -17.37 -15.17
N ARG A 272 12.51 -16.21 -15.03
CA ARG A 272 13.97 -16.10 -14.95
C ARG A 272 14.51 -16.21 -13.53
N VAL A 273 13.64 -16.11 -12.51
CA VAL A 273 14.04 -16.33 -11.12
C VAL A 273 14.01 -17.81 -10.76
N ASN A 274 14.65 -18.19 -9.65
CA ASN A 274 14.68 -19.58 -9.22
C ASN A 274 13.27 -20.09 -8.84
N LYS A 275 13.06 -21.41 -8.86
CA LYS A 275 11.75 -22.04 -8.67
C LYS A 275 11.08 -21.65 -7.34
N THR A 276 11.85 -21.54 -6.27
CA THR A 276 11.35 -21.06 -4.97
C THR A 276 10.78 -19.65 -5.06
N GLN A 277 11.54 -18.72 -5.66
CA GLN A 277 11.10 -17.33 -5.81
C GLN A 277 9.89 -17.22 -6.73
N GLN A 278 9.80 -18.06 -7.76
CA GLN A 278 8.61 -18.17 -8.61
C GLN A 278 7.37 -18.49 -7.77
N TYR A 279 7.44 -19.52 -6.93
CA TYR A 279 6.31 -19.93 -6.09
C TYR A 279 5.97 -18.91 -5.01
N LEU A 280 6.96 -18.31 -4.35
CA LEU A 280 6.72 -17.24 -3.37
C LEU A 280 5.98 -16.06 -4.00
N GLN A 281 6.49 -15.55 -5.13
CA GLN A 281 5.90 -14.40 -5.82
C GLN A 281 4.51 -14.73 -6.36
N ALA A 282 4.33 -15.91 -6.96
CA ALA A 282 3.03 -16.34 -7.46
C ALA A 282 1.99 -16.54 -6.35
N LEU A 283 2.34 -17.13 -5.22
CA LEU A 283 1.42 -17.28 -4.08
C LEU A 283 1.01 -15.95 -3.48
N CYS A 284 1.97 -15.05 -3.25
CA CYS A 284 1.68 -13.70 -2.77
C CYS A 284 0.77 -12.94 -3.76
N PHE A 285 1.03 -13.08 -5.06
CA PHE A 285 0.18 -12.52 -6.11
C PHE A 285 -1.23 -13.07 -6.08
N ILE A 286 -1.41 -14.40 -6.04
CA ILE A 286 -2.73 -15.03 -6.01
C ILE A 286 -3.52 -14.59 -4.78
N TYR A 287 -2.86 -14.53 -3.62
CA TYR A 287 -3.47 -14.09 -2.37
C TYR A 287 -4.11 -12.70 -2.49
N HIS A 288 -3.40 -11.74 -3.08
CA HIS A 288 -3.91 -10.39 -3.30
C HIS A 288 -4.88 -10.31 -4.48
N ARG A 289 -4.56 -11.00 -5.57
CA ARG A 289 -5.33 -10.94 -6.81
C ARG A 289 -6.74 -11.50 -6.64
N TYR A 290 -6.90 -12.59 -5.90
CA TYR A 290 -8.20 -13.13 -5.59
C TYR A 290 -9.06 -12.12 -4.81
N GLN A 291 -8.49 -11.43 -3.82
CA GLN A 291 -9.20 -10.40 -3.05
C GLN A 291 -9.65 -9.24 -3.96
N GLN A 292 -8.77 -8.78 -4.85
CA GLN A 292 -9.10 -7.73 -5.82
C GLN A 292 -10.22 -8.16 -6.79
N ILE A 293 -10.18 -9.41 -7.27
CA ILE A 293 -11.25 -9.99 -8.10
C ILE A 293 -12.59 -9.97 -7.33
N MET A 294 -12.59 -10.37 -6.07
CA MET A 294 -13.80 -10.34 -5.23
C MET A 294 -14.29 -8.90 -4.99
N ASP A 295 -13.39 -7.94 -4.74
CA ASP A 295 -13.75 -6.52 -4.58
C ASP A 295 -14.36 -5.94 -5.88
N ASN A 296 -13.82 -6.33 -7.04
CA ASN A 296 -14.37 -5.97 -8.35
C ASN A 296 -15.78 -6.53 -8.54
N LEU A 297 -16.01 -7.81 -8.21
CA LEU A 297 -17.32 -8.46 -8.30
C LEU A 297 -18.34 -7.83 -7.35
N ILE A 298 -17.95 -7.50 -6.12
CA ILE A 298 -18.79 -6.76 -5.16
C ILE A 298 -19.16 -5.38 -5.73
N THR A 299 -18.20 -4.70 -6.34
CA THR A 299 -18.44 -3.39 -6.99
C THR A 299 -19.40 -3.52 -8.17
N SER A 300 -19.26 -4.56 -8.99
CA SER A 300 -20.18 -4.88 -10.10
C SER A 300 -21.60 -5.16 -9.60
N PHE A 301 -21.73 -5.95 -8.53
CA PHE A 301 -23.02 -6.21 -7.90
C PHE A 301 -23.67 -4.91 -7.41
N MET A 302 -22.92 -4.07 -6.69
CA MET A 302 -23.43 -2.78 -6.22
C MET A 302 -23.86 -1.87 -7.38
N PHE A 303 -23.14 -1.88 -8.50
CA PHE A 303 -23.51 -1.12 -9.69
C PHE A 303 -24.86 -1.56 -10.24
N HIS A 304 -25.09 -2.87 -10.41
CA HIS A 304 -26.36 -3.40 -10.90
C HIS A 304 -27.52 -3.11 -9.95
N ILE A 305 -27.34 -3.28 -8.64
CA ILE A 305 -28.38 -2.96 -7.64
C ILE A 305 -28.76 -1.47 -7.71
N ARG A 306 -27.78 -0.57 -7.80
CA ARG A 306 -28.06 0.87 -7.93
C ARG A 306 -28.81 1.20 -9.22
N GLY A 307 -28.47 0.54 -10.33
CA GLY A 307 -29.19 0.66 -11.60
C GLY A 307 -30.67 0.27 -11.45
N ILE A 308 -30.92 -0.91 -10.87
CA ILE A 308 -32.27 -1.43 -10.63
C ILE A 308 -33.09 -0.50 -9.72
N MET A 309 -32.48 0.02 -8.65
CA MET A 309 -33.13 0.99 -7.75
C MET A 309 -33.47 2.31 -8.47
N SER A 310 -32.60 2.77 -9.37
CA SER A 310 -32.81 3.97 -10.18
C SER A 310 -33.96 3.78 -11.16
N ASP A 311 -34.01 2.64 -11.86
CA ASP A 311 -35.07 2.34 -12.81
C ASP A 311 -36.42 2.14 -12.12
N ALA A 312 -36.45 1.50 -10.96
CA ALA A 312 -37.67 1.41 -10.13
C ALA A 312 -38.17 2.80 -9.71
N LYS A 313 -37.27 3.73 -9.40
CA LYS A 313 -37.63 5.12 -9.09
C LYS A 313 -38.23 5.82 -10.31
N LYS A 314 -37.61 5.71 -11.49
CA LYS A 314 -38.15 6.26 -12.73
C LYS A 314 -39.50 5.66 -13.10
N TYR A 315 -39.67 4.35 -12.94
CA TYR A 315 -40.95 3.66 -13.16
C TYR A 315 -42.03 4.23 -12.24
N ALA A 316 -41.76 4.36 -10.94
CA ALA A 316 -42.73 4.93 -10.00
C ALA A 316 -43.05 6.40 -10.28
N GLU A 317 -42.07 7.20 -10.73
CA GLU A 317 -42.30 8.59 -11.15
C GLU A 317 -43.18 8.66 -12.41
N LYS A 318 -42.94 7.78 -13.39
CA LYS A 318 -43.77 7.66 -14.60
C LYS A 318 -45.21 7.22 -14.25
N ALA A 319 -45.37 6.16 -13.46
CA ALA A 319 -46.66 5.68 -13.01
C ALA A 319 -47.44 6.74 -12.21
N ARG A 320 -46.74 7.55 -11.40
CA ARG A 320 -47.33 8.69 -10.69
C ARG A 320 -47.80 9.79 -11.65
N ALA A 321 -47.01 10.11 -12.66
CA ALA A 321 -47.39 11.09 -13.68
C ALA A 321 -48.62 10.64 -14.47
N GLU A 322 -48.68 9.36 -14.85
CA GLU A 322 -49.84 8.73 -15.51
C GLU A 322 -51.08 8.74 -14.60
N TYR A 323 -50.93 8.36 -13.32
CA TYR A 323 -52.01 8.43 -12.33
C TYR A 323 -52.59 9.85 -12.21
N ASN A 324 -51.74 10.87 -12.06
CA ASN A 324 -52.17 12.27 -11.98
C ASN A 324 -52.85 12.76 -13.28
N THR A 325 -52.35 12.32 -14.44
CA THR A 325 -52.93 12.66 -15.74
C THR A 325 -54.33 12.05 -15.87
N ASN A 326 -54.50 10.78 -15.49
CA ASN A 326 -55.79 10.11 -15.50
C ASN A 326 -56.79 10.80 -14.56
N LEU A 327 -56.38 11.16 -13.34
CA LEU A 327 -57.23 11.94 -12.44
C LEU A 327 -57.67 13.28 -13.03
N THR A 328 -56.78 13.97 -13.75
CA THR A 328 -57.11 15.23 -14.42
C THR A 328 -58.21 15.05 -15.48
N VAL A 329 -58.26 13.90 -16.14
CA VAL A 329 -59.30 13.54 -17.13
C VAL A 329 -60.57 13.03 -16.45
N ASP A 330 -60.44 12.26 -15.38
CA ASP A 330 -61.55 11.53 -14.77
C ASP A 330 -62.33 12.37 -13.74
N ILE A 331 -61.70 13.36 -13.08
CA ILE A 331 -62.41 14.30 -12.18
C ILE A 331 -63.50 15.10 -12.93
N PRO A 332 -63.23 15.68 -14.12
CA PRO A 332 -64.29 16.30 -14.92
C PRO A 332 -65.41 15.34 -15.33
N LYS A 333 -65.09 14.06 -15.62
CA LYS A 333 -66.10 13.04 -15.92
C LYS A 333 -66.96 12.73 -14.70
N LEU A 334 -66.35 12.61 -13.51
CA LEU A 334 -67.09 12.46 -12.26
C LEU A 334 -68.01 13.66 -12.02
N ALA A 335 -67.54 14.89 -12.27
CA ALA A 335 -68.39 16.08 -12.16
C ALA A 335 -69.57 16.04 -13.14
N LYS A 336 -69.37 15.56 -14.38
CA LYS A 336 -70.45 15.33 -15.34
C LYS A 336 -71.43 14.28 -14.84
N PHE A 337 -70.92 13.17 -14.31
CA PHE A 337 -71.75 12.10 -13.72
C PHE A 337 -72.59 12.63 -12.55
N MET A 338 -71.99 13.39 -11.62
CA MET A 338 -72.69 14.00 -10.49
C MET A 338 -73.76 15.01 -10.90
N LYS A 339 -73.58 15.73 -12.01
CA LYS A 339 -74.61 16.62 -12.57
C LYS A 339 -75.73 15.83 -13.25
N TRP A 340 -75.38 14.79 -14.01
CA TRP A 340 -76.32 13.97 -14.76
C TRP A 340 -77.19 13.09 -13.86
N PHE A 341 -76.62 12.48 -12.82
CA PHE A 341 -77.31 11.47 -12.02
C PHE A 341 -78.61 12.01 -11.39
N PRO A 342 -78.69 13.21 -10.78
CA PRO A 342 -79.95 13.77 -10.26
C PRO A 342 -80.94 14.18 -11.35
N SER A 343 -80.46 14.55 -12.55
CA SER A 343 -81.28 15.02 -13.68
C SER A 343 -81.60 13.94 -14.71
N ARG A 344 -81.36 12.66 -14.37
CA ARG A 344 -81.54 11.52 -15.27
C ARG A 344 -83.03 11.26 -15.55
N LYS A 345 -83.33 10.54 -16.64
CA LYS A 345 -84.71 10.11 -16.94
C LYS A 345 -85.20 9.13 -15.86
N TYR A 346 -86.37 9.40 -15.29
CA TYR A 346 -86.99 8.51 -14.30
C TYR A 346 -87.62 7.30 -15.02
N GLY A 347 -87.45 6.10 -14.45
CA GLY A 347 -88.01 4.85 -14.98
C GLY A 347 -87.08 3.99 -15.84
N MET A 348 -85.78 4.32 -15.93
CA MET A 348 -84.79 3.47 -16.63
C MET A 348 -84.58 2.12 -15.93
N GLY A 349 -84.38 1.06 -16.72
CA GLY A 349 -83.97 -0.26 -16.21
C GLY A 349 -82.54 -0.26 -15.66
N HIS A 350 -82.19 -1.23 -14.82
CA HIS A 350 -80.88 -1.28 -14.16
C HIS A 350 -79.70 -1.34 -15.15
N GLU A 351 -79.81 -2.16 -16.19
CA GLU A 351 -78.77 -2.27 -17.23
C GLU A 351 -78.63 -0.98 -18.05
N GLU A 352 -79.74 -0.33 -18.37
CA GLU A 352 -79.77 0.93 -19.12
C GLU A 352 -79.12 2.06 -18.32
N LEU A 353 -79.42 2.14 -17.02
CA LEU A 353 -78.80 3.08 -16.10
C LEU A 353 -77.28 2.88 -16.00
N ASN A 354 -76.82 1.64 -15.83
CA ASN A 354 -75.38 1.33 -15.75
C ASN A 354 -74.67 1.64 -17.07
N ARG A 355 -75.30 1.37 -18.22
CA ARG A 355 -74.75 1.71 -19.54
C ARG A 355 -74.57 3.22 -19.70
N GLU A 356 -75.59 4.02 -19.38
CA GLU A 356 -75.49 5.48 -19.46
C GLU A 356 -74.48 6.05 -18.46
N ALA A 357 -74.44 5.50 -17.24
CA ALA A 357 -73.45 5.86 -16.22
C ALA A 357 -72.01 5.58 -16.67
N TYR A 358 -71.75 4.36 -17.16
CA TYR A 358 -70.41 3.91 -17.55
C TYR A 358 -69.91 4.51 -18.86
N ASN A 359 -70.81 5.00 -19.71
CA ASN A 359 -70.45 5.85 -20.85
C ASN A 359 -69.88 7.21 -20.39
N ILE A 360 -70.31 7.73 -19.24
CA ILE A 360 -69.80 9.00 -18.70
C ILE A 360 -68.51 8.78 -17.91
N LEU A 361 -68.49 7.77 -17.03
CA LEU A 361 -67.32 7.39 -16.26
C LEU A 361 -67.22 5.86 -16.20
N PRO A 362 -66.21 5.23 -16.82
CA PRO A 362 -66.03 3.78 -16.77
C PRO A 362 -66.01 3.21 -15.35
N GLU A 363 -66.63 2.04 -15.16
CA GLU A 363 -66.77 1.35 -13.87
C GLU A 363 -65.46 1.26 -13.07
N LYS A 364 -64.36 0.91 -13.75
CA LYS A 364 -63.04 0.73 -13.13
C LYS A 364 -62.45 2.04 -12.54
N GLN A 365 -62.94 3.20 -12.96
CA GLN A 365 -62.43 4.49 -12.51
C GLN A 365 -63.12 4.99 -11.23
N PHE A 366 -64.34 4.52 -10.93
CA PHE A 366 -65.08 4.94 -9.72
C PHE A 366 -64.31 4.67 -8.42
N PRO A 367 -63.78 3.46 -8.15
CA PRO A 367 -63.03 3.20 -6.91
C PRO A 367 -61.77 4.06 -6.79
N ILE A 368 -61.05 4.26 -7.91
CA ILE A 368 -59.80 5.02 -7.96
C ILE A 368 -60.02 6.47 -7.56
N ILE A 369 -61.09 7.10 -8.08
CA ILE A 369 -61.43 8.49 -7.74
C ILE A 369 -62.01 8.58 -6.33
N ALA A 370 -62.81 7.60 -5.90
CA ALA A 370 -63.33 7.55 -4.54
C ALA A 370 -62.20 7.52 -3.51
N ASP A 371 -61.20 6.65 -3.70
CA ASP A 371 -60.01 6.57 -2.85
C ASP A 371 -59.22 7.89 -2.85
N TYR A 372 -59.07 8.52 -4.01
CA TYR A 372 -58.43 9.83 -4.12
C TYR A 372 -59.17 10.91 -3.32
N LEU A 373 -60.50 10.97 -3.41
CA LEU A 373 -61.33 11.92 -2.67
C LEU A 373 -61.31 11.65 -1.16
N MET A 374 -61.14 10.40 -0.74
CA MET A 374 -60.93 10.02 0.66
C MET A 374 -59.51 10.36 1.17
N GLY A 375 -58.65 10.95 0.33
CA GLY A 375 -57.32 11.42 0.71
C GLY A 375 -56.19 10.41 0.47
N SER A 376 -56.48 9.27 -0.16
CA SER A 376 -55.44 8.30 -0.54
C SER A 376 -54.50 8.91 -1.58
N ARG A 377 -53.19 8.75 -1.35
CA ARG A 377 -52.15 9.23 -2.26
C ARG A 377 -51.58 8.06 -3.04
N PHE A 378 -51.06 8.35 -4.25
CA PHE A 378 -50.34 7.37 -5.06
C PHE A 378 -49.25 6.66 -4.25
N ASP A 379 -49.33 5.33 -4.18
CA ASP A 379 -48.36 4.51 -3.46
C ASP A 379 -47.13 4.21 -4.33
N ALA A 380 -46.13 5.09 -4.23
CA ALA A 380 -44.86 4.90 -4.93
C ALA A 380 -44.07 3.67 -4.45
N LYS A 381 -44.33 3.13 -3.25
CA LYS A 381 -43.68 1.90 -2.77
C LYS A 381 -44.30 0.67 -3.42
N ALA A 382 -45.63 0.63 -3.55
CA ALA A 382 -46.33 -0.43 -4.28
C ALA A 382 -45.87 -0.46 -5.75
N ALA A 383 -45.84 0.68 -6.44
CA ALA A 383 -45.38 0.75 -7.83
C ALA A 383 -43.93 0.25 -8.01
N LYS A 384 -43.02 0.54 -7.06
CA LYS A 384 -41.65 0.00 -7.08
C LYS A 384 -41.63 -1.51 -6.86
N ARG A 385 -42.46 -2.03 -5.95
CA ARG A 385 -42.58 -3.47 -5.70
C ARG A 385 -43.06 -4.19 -6.95
N ASP A 386 -44.06 -3.64 -7.64
CA ASP A 386 -44.62 -4.22 -8.85
C ASP A 386 -43.56 -4.26 -9.97
N PHE A 387 -42.80 -3.18 -10.14
CA PHE A 387 -41.63 -3.17 -11.02
C PHE A 387 -40.61 -4.27 -10.68
N TYR A 388 -40.30 -4.46 -9.39
CA TYR A 388 -39.38 -5.51 -8.97
C TYR A 388 -39.89 -6.92 -9.29
N LEU A 389 -41.19 -7.15 -9.14
CA LEU A 389 -41.83 -8.43 -9.46
C LEU A 389 -41.80 -8.71 -10.97
N GLU A 390 -42.17 -7.71 -11.78
CA GLU A 390 -42.20 -7.82 -13.25
C GLU A 390 -40.81 -8.08 -13.85
N GLN A 391 -39.79 -7.42 -13.31
CA GLN A 391 -38.42 -7.47 -13.86
C GLN A 391 -37.52 -8.48 -13.14
N SER A 392 -38.06 -9.25 -12.18
CA SER A 392 -37.33 -10.21 -11.35
C SER A 392 -36.44 -11.17 -12.12
N ARG A 393 -36.93 -11.72 -13.25
CA ARG A 393 -36.17 -12.64 -14.12
C ARG A 393 -34.97 -11.97 -14.80
N LEU A 394 -35.10 -10.72 -15.20
CA LEU A 394 -34.01 -9.98 -15.85
C LEU A 394 -32.93 -9.58 -14.84
N PHE A 395 -33.33 -9.26 -13.61
CA PHE A 395 -32.40 -9.00 -12.51
C PHE A 395 -31.62 -10.24 -12.11
N ALA A 396 -32.28 -11.40 -12.07
CA ALA A 396 -31.63 -12.66 -11.75
C ALA A 396 -30.43 -12.94 -12.67
N THR A 397 -30.54 -12.68 -13.97
CA THR A 397 -29.43 -12.96 -14.92
C THR A 397 -28.20 -12.08 -14.69
N GLY A 398 -28.36 -10.80 -14.37
CA GLY A 398 -27.23 -9.87 -14.16
C GLY A 398 -26.65 -9.91 -12.74
N ILE A 399 -27.50 -10.17 -11.74
CA ILE A 399 -27.08 -10.24 -10.34
C ILE A 399 -26.42 -11.59 -10.03
N THR A 400 -27.04 -12.69 -10.46
CA THR A 400 -26.54 -14.05 -10.16
C THR A 400 -25.18 -14.29 -10.80
N SER A 401 -24.87 -13.63 -11.92
CA SER A 401 -23.54 -13.72 -12.54
C SER A 401 -22.41 -13.13 -11.69
N CYS A 402 -22.69 -12.37 -10.63
CA CYS A 402 -21.66 -11.82 -9.74
C CYS A 402 -21.27 -12.78 -8.59
N PHE A 403 -21.97 -13.90 -8.42
CA PHE A 403 -21.77 -14.84 -7.32
C PHE A 403 -21.09 -16.13 -7.82
N ILE A 404 -20.25 -16.70 -6.95
CA ILE A 404 -19.52 -17.96 -7.14
C ILE A 404 -20.26 -19.08 -6.42
#